data_AF-A0A3B9HQS8-F1
#
_entry.id   AF-A0A3B9HQS8-F1
#
_cell.length_a   1.000
_cell.length_b   1.000
_cell.length_c   1.000
_cell.angle_alpha   90.00
_cell.angle_beta   90.00
_cell.angle_gamma   90.00
#
_symmetry.space_group_name_H-M   'P 1'
#
loop_
_entity.id
_entity.type
_entity.pdbx_description
1 polymer ?
#
loop_
_entity_poly.entity_id
_entity_poly.type
_entity_poly.pdbx_seq_one_letter_code
_entity_poly.pdbx_strand_id
1 'polypeptide(L)'
;PPLASMPIDFFYPPYFKQNDSLTLRNIRQEIVFRIEFIAGIRPEPRYMNCFKMQKRIENALNKYREADEKLVLRRLDDELVFNESSPLEKYLRPMPIPATNNCSYRSAADLSSEGMFYCVYHGPLQDSEVYQKYEQLFTAKRPFITAFDFVELLIFSPVLLIMPVTWLIMRKLLEKNH
;
A
#
# COMPACT_ATOMS: atom_id res chain seq x y z
N PRO A 1 1.77 5.42 21.60
CA PRO A 1 2.23 6.72 21.03
C PRO A 1 1.15 7.23 20.08
N PRO A 2 0.89 8.55 19.97
CA PRO A 2 -0.02 9.07 18.98
C PRO A 2 0.43 8.69 17.56
N LEU A 3 -0.50 8.46 16.63
CA LEU A 3 -0.18 8.02 15.27
C LEU A 3 0.81 8.94 14.57
N ALA A 4 0.66 10.27 14.73
CA ALA A 4 1.55 11.26 14.14
C ALA A 4 3.02 11.14 14.61
N SER A 5 3.28 10.47 15.73
CA SER A 5 4.63 10.26 16.29
C SER A 5 5.26 8.91 15.89
N MET A 6 4.60 8.14 15.02
CA MET A 6 5.11 6.87 14.57
C MET A 6 6.41 7.03 13.77
N PRO A 7 7.29 6.01 13.76
CA PRO A 7 8.55 6.06 13.01
C PRO A 7 8.30 6.22 11.51
N ILE A 8 9.31 6.71 10.79
CA ILE A 8 9.23 6.91 9.33
C ILE A 8 8.85 5.63 8.57
N ASP A 9 9.25 4.46 9.07
CA ASP A 9 8.91 3.15 8.48
C ASP A 9 7.42 2.80 8.58
N PHE A 10 6.66 3.46 9.45
CA PHE A 10 5.21 3.34 9.46
C PHE A 10 4.58 4.10 8.28
N PHE A 11 5.07 5.32 8.01
CA PHE A 11 4.54 6.20 6.98
C PHE A 11 5.07 5.87 5.58
N TYR A 12 6.27 5.30 5.48
CA TYR A 12 6.80 4.79 4.23
C TYR A 12 7.46 3.41 4.47
N PRO A 13 6.68 2.33 4.31
CA PRO A 13 7.07 0.98 4.72
C PRO A 13 8.31 0.44 3.99
N PRO A 14 9.07 -0.47 4.63
CA PRO A 14 10.24 -1.09 4.01
C PRO A 14 9.98 -1.73 2.65
N TYR A 15 8.81 -2.34 2.44
CA TYR A 15 8.42 -2.91 1.14
C TYR A 15 8.45 -1.85 0.03
N PHE A 16 7.81 -0.70 0.26
CA PHE A 16 7.74 0.38 -0.73
C PHE A 16 9.11 1.03 -0.91
N LYS A 17 9.86 1.26 0.17
CA LYS A 17 11.26 1.73 0.09
C LYS A 17 12.13 0.87 -0.84
N GLN A 18 11.95 -0.45 -0.77
CA GLN A 18 12.72 -1.39 -1.60
C GLN A 18 12.25 -1.39 -3.05
N ASN A 19 10.95 -1.53 -3.31
CA ASN A 19 10.41 -1.71 -4.66
C ASN A 19 10.29 -0.40 -5.45
N ASP A 20 10.06 0.73 -4.78
CA ASP A 20 9.93 2.03 -5.43
C ASP A 20 11.29 2.67 -5.74
N SER A 21 12.38 2.12 -5.20
CA SER A 21 13.73 2.69 -5.42
C SER A 21 14.13 2.63 -6.90
N LEU A 22 14.80 3.69 -7.36
CA LEU A 22 15.25 3.87 -8.75
C LEU A 22 16.47 2.99 -9.06
N THR A 23 16.26 1.69 -9.12
CA THR A 23 17.27 0.70 -9.53
C THR A 23 16.87 0.10 -10.87
N LEU A 24 17.87 -0.31 -11.67
CA LEU A 24 17.62 -0.97 -12.96
C LEU A 24 16.72 -2.21 -12.81
N ARG A 25 16.87 -2.94 -11.70
CA ARG A 25 16.05 -4.11 -11.37
C ARG A 25 14.57 -3.72 -11.22
N ASN A 26 14.27 -2.69 -10.41
CA ASN A 26 12.90 -2.29 -10.13
C ASN A 26 12.23 -1.68 -11.37
N ILE A 27 12.96 -0.84 -12.12
CA ILE A 27 12.50 -0.29 -13.39
C ILE A 27 12.14 -1.41 -14.37
N ARG A 28 13.01 -2.42 -14.51
CA ARG A 28 12.74 -3.59 -15.36
C ARG A 28 11.51 -4.37 -14.88
N GLN A 29 11.36 -4.57 -13.58
CA GLN A 29 10.20 -5.27 -13.02
C GLN A 29 8.91 -4.53 -13.29
N GLU A 30 8.89 -3.21 -13.14
CA GLU A 30 7.72 -2.39 -13.44
C GLU A 30 7.38 -2.41 -14.95
N ILE A 31 8.39 -2.33 -15.84
CA ILE A 31 8.16 -2.48 -17.28
C ILE A 31 7.51 -3.83 -17.60
N VAL A 32 8.03 -4.92 -17.05
CA VAL A 32 7.47 -6.28 -17.24
C VAL A 32 6.04 -6.33 -16.72
N PHE A 33 5.78 -5.81 -15.52
CA PHE A 33 4.45 -5.75 -14.92
C PHE A 33 3.46 -5.00 -15.82
N ARG A 34 3.88 -3.89 -16.44
CA ARG A 34 3.03 -3.13 -17.39
C ARG A 34 2.77 -3.87 -18.68
N ILE A 35 3.78 -4.56 -19.23
CA ILE A 35 3.60 -5.39 -20.43
C ILE A 35 2.61 -6.52 -20.14
N GLU A 36 2.76 -7.22 -19.00
CA GLU A 36 1.84 -8.27 -18.56
C GLU A 36 0.41 -7.73 -18.44
N PHE A 37 0.24 -6.57 -17.78
CA PHE A 37 -1.05 -5.89 -17.63
C PHE A 37 -1.70 -5.58 -18.99
N ILE A 38 -0.95 -5.03 -19.95
CA ILE A 38 -1.42 -4.74 -21.31
C ILE A 38 -1.78 -6.04 -22.06
N ALA A 39 -1.03 -7.12 -21.83
CA ALA A 39 -1.30 -8.44 -22.39
C ALA A 39 -2.50 -9.16 -21.73
N GLY A 40 -3.18 -8.53 -20.77
CA GLY A 40 -4.36 -9.08 -20.09
C GLY A 40 -4.02 -10.04 -18.93
N ILE A 41 -2.74 -10.29 -18.67
CA ILE A 41 -2.28 -10.95 -17.46
C ILE A 41 -2.38 -9.89 -16.38
N ARG A 42 -3.29 -10.03 -15.41
CA ARG A 42 -3.43 -9.07 -14.30
C ARG A 42 -2.69 -9.61 -13.07
N PRO A 43 -1.34 -9.51 -13.01
CA PRO A 43 -0.61 -9.97 -11.85
C PRO A 43 -1.06 -9.18 -10.63
N GLU A 44 -1.44 -9.90 -9.58
CA GLU A 44 -1.79 -9.28 -8.31
C GLU A 44 -0.53 -8.72 -7.66
N PRO A 45 -0.54 -7.47 -7.16
CA PRO A 45 0.62 -6.91 -6.46
C PRO A 45 1.02 -7.78 -5.27
N ARG A 46 2.32 -7.94 -5.05
CA ARG A 46 2.86 -8.88 -4.03
C ARG A 46 2.39 -8.56 -2.60
N TYR A 47 2.08 -7.30 -2.31
CA TYR A 47 1.58 -6.86 -1.00
C TYR A 47 0.08 -7.15 -0.80
N MET A 48 -0.67 -7.49 -1.85
CA MET A 48 -2.13 -7.58 -1.78
C MET A 48 -2.61 -8.72 -0.87
N ASN A 49 -1.89 -9.84 -0.84
CA ASN A 49 -2.17 -10.93 0.12
C ASN A 49 -2.03 -10.45 1.57
N CYS A 50 -1.05 -9.58 1.86
CA CYS A 50 -0.94 -8.97 3.18
C CYS A 50 -2.13 -8.06 3.48
N PHE A 51 -2.57 -7.23 2.53
CA PHE A 51 -3.73 -6.35 2.74
C PHE A 51 -5.05 -7.12 2.89
N LYS A 52 -5.25 -8.21 2.14
CA LYS A 52 -6.37 -9.14 2.34
C LYS A 52 -6.35 -9.73 3.75
N MET A 53 -5.17 -10.14 4.24
CA MET A 53 -5.02 -10.60 5.62
C MET A 53 -5.29 -9.48 6.62
N GLN A 54 -4.87 -8.24 6.34
CA GLN A 54 -5.15 -7.10 7.22
C GLN A 54 -6.64 -6.85 7.38
N LYS A 55 -7.39 -6.79 6.26
CA LYS A 55 -8.85 -6.66 6.26
C LYS A 55 -9.53 -7.78 7.05
N ARG A 56 -9.02 -9.01 6.91
CA ARG A 56 -9.56 -10.17 7.62
C ARG A 56 -9.39 -10.02 9.13
N ILE A 57 -8.21 -9.62 9.58
CA ILE A 57 -7.92 -9.39 11.01
C ILE A 57 -8.77 -8.22 11.52
N GLU A 58 -8.83 -7.11 10.79
CA GLU A 58 -9.65 -5.94 11.16
C GLU A 58 -11.13 -6.30 11.32
N ASN A 59 -11.69 -7.11 10.42
CA ASN A 59 -13.05 -7.63 10.56
C ASN A 59 -13.24 -8.49 11.81
N ALA A 60 -12.25 -9.32 12.17
CA ALA A 60 -12.28 -10.10 13.40
C ALA A 60 -12.22 -9.20 14.65
N LEU A 61 -11.43 -8.13 14.62
CA LEU A 61 -11.37 -7.14 15.69
C LEU A 61 -12.71 -6.40 15.87
N ASN A 62 -13.39 -6.09 14.77
CA ASN A 62 -14.72 -5.48 14.83
C ASN A 62 -15.74 -6.43 15.48
N LYS A 63 -15.74 -7.71 15.08
CA LYS A 63 -16.59 -8.73 15.73
C LYS A 63 -16.26 -8.93 17.21
N TYR A 64 -14.98 -8.86 17.58
CA TYR A 64 -14.54 -8.91 18.97
C TYR A 64 -15.12 -7.75 19.79
N ARG A 65 -15.05 -6.52 19.24
CA ARG A 65 -15.61 -5.31 19.87
C ARG A 65 -17.14 -5.38 19.99
N GLU A 66 -17.82 -5.88 18.97
CA GLU A 66 -19.29 -6.05 18.96
C GLU A 66 -19.78 -7.10 19.97
N ALA A 67 -18.94 -8.08 20.32
CA ALA A 67 -19.29 -9.12 21.29
C ALA A 67 -19.28 -8.64 22.75
N ASP A 68 -19.00 -7.34 22.99
CA ASP A 68 -18.95 -6.69 24.31
C ASP A 68 -18.11 -7.48 25.34
N GLU A 69 -17.01 -8.08 24.87
CA GLU A 69 -16.09 -8.75 25.76
C GLU A 69 -15.47 -7.74 26.70
N LYS A 70 -15.42 -8.07 28.00
CA LYS A 70 -14.93 -7.18 29.08
C LYS A 70 -13.50 -6.66 28.89
N LEU A 71 -12.75 -7.19 27.93
CA LEU A 71 -11.36 -6.87 27.66
C LEU A 71 -11.25 -5.82 26.55
N VAL A 72 -10.82 -4.62 26.92
CA VAL A 72 -10.50 -3.57 25.96
C VAL A 72 -9.17 -3.91 25.27
N LEU A 73 -9.24 -4.29 24.01
CA LEU A 73 -8.06 -4.51 23.18
C LEU A 73 -7.41 -3.17 22.82
N ARG A 74 -6.42 -2.75 23.59
CA ARG A 74 -5.69 -1.48 23.39
C ARG A 74 -4.54 -1.59 22.41
N ARG A 75 -3.89 -2.75 22.36
CA ARG A 75 -2.75 -3.04 21.49
C ARG A 75 -2.90 -4.42 20.89
N LEU A 76 -2.27 -4.60 19.74
CA LEU A 76 -2.22 -5.86 19.03
C LEU A 76 -0.84 -6.07 18.43
N ASP A 77 -0.38 -7.31 18.49
CA ASP A 77 0.86 -7.81 17.95
C ASP A 77 0.68 -9.22 17.38
N ASP A 78 1.76 -9.80 16.87
CA ASP A 78 1.76 -11.14 16.26
C ASP A 78 1.30 -12.23 17.24
N GLU A 79 1.57 -12.08 18.54
CA GLU A 79 1.15 -13.07 19.54
C GLU A 79 -0.38 -13.10 19.63
N LEU A 80 -1.03 -11.93 19.69
CA LEU A 80 -2.49 -11.87 19.70
C LEU A 80 -3.14 -12.31 18.39
N VAL A 81 -2.46 -12.18 17.25
CA VAL A 81 -3.00 -12.54 15.92
C VAL A 81 -2.81 -14.01 15.59
N PHE A 82 -1.67 -14.59 15.95
CA PHE A 82 -1.26 -15.92 15.48
C PHE A 82 -1.28 -17.00 16.57
N ASN A 83 -1.40 -16.63 17.86
CA ASN A 83 -1.48 -17.61 18.93
C ASN A 83 -2.92 -18.14 19.08
N GLU A 84 -3.07 -19.46 19.07
CA GLU A 84 -4.37 -20.13 19.31
C GLU A 84 -4.89 -19.92 20.74
N SER A 85 -4.01 -19.57 21.69
CA SER A 85 -4.40 -19.22 23.05
C SER A 85 -4.86 -17.75 23.18
N SER A 86 -4.85 -16.99 22.08
CA SER A 86 -5.29 -15.59 22.06
C SER A 86 -6.79 -15.48 22.33
N PRO A 87 -7.26 -14.46 23.08
CA PRO A 87 -8.69 -14.16 23.19
C PRO A 87 -9.36 -13.87 21.84
N LEU A 88 -8.57 -13.55 20.80
CA LEU A 88 -9.07 -13.30 19.45
C LEU A 88 -9.29 -14.56 18.62
N GLU A 89 -8.86 -15.73 19.11
CA GLU A 89 -8.82 -16.98 18.34
C GLU A 89 -10.17 -17.31 17.69
N LYS A 90 -11.25 -17.26 18.47
CA LYS A 90 -12.60 -17.59 17.99
C LYS A 90 -13.11 -16.67 16.88
N TYR A 91 -12.58 -15.44 16.78
CA TYR A 91 -12.93 -14.48 15.74
C TYR A 91 -11.99 -14.56 14.53
N LEU A 92 -10.80 -15.12 14.73
CA LEU A 92 -9.75 -15.21 13.73
C LEU A 92 -9.75 -16.54 12.97
N ARG A 93 -10.58 -17.54 13.36
CA ARG A 93 -10.66 -18.83 12.66
C ARG A 93 -11.09 -18.71 11.18
N PRO A 94 -10.46 -19.49 10.27
CA PRO A 94 -9.23 -20.28 10.45
C PRO A 94 -8.00 -19.41 10.76
N MET A 95 -7.12 -19.82 11.67
CA MET A 95 -6.04 -18.94 12.15
C MET A 95 -5.28 -18.23 11.01
N PRO A 96 -5.03 -16.90 11.13
CA PRO A 96 -4.24 -16.15 10.17
C PRO A 96 -2.88 -16.78 9.96
N ILE A 97 -2.34 -16.65 8.75
CA ILE A 97 -0.97 -17.04 8.44
C ILE A 97 -0.27 -15.79 7.87
N PRO A 98 0.98 -15.49 8.27
CA PRO A 98 1.73 -14.41 7.65
C PRO A 98 1.77 -14.57 6.13
N ALA A 99 1.42 -13.51 5.39
CA ALA A 99 1.40 -13.56 3.93
C ALA A 99 2.80 -13.75 3.32
N THR A 100 3.83 -13.33 4.05
CA THR A 100 5.24 -13.55 3.74
C THR A 100 6.03 -13.67 5.05
N ASN A 101 7.26 -14.19 4.99
CA ASN A 101 8.16 -14.27 6.15
C ASN A 101 8.57 -12.90 6.71
N ASN A 102 8.36 -11.80 5.95
CA ASN A 102 8.64 -10.44 6.40
C ASN A 102 7.42 -9.79 7.07
N CYS A 103 6.24 -10.43 7.04
CA CYS A 103 5.03 -9.87 7.61
C CYS A 103 5.01 -10.06 9.13
N SER A 104 5.16 -8.96 9.85
CA SER A 104 4.78 -8.82 11.26
C SER A 104 3.64 -7.80 11.34
N TYR A 105 2.67 -8.07 12.19
CA TYR A 105 1.42 -7.32 12.33
C TYR A 105 1.34 -6.68 13.70
N ARG A 106 1.03 -5.38 13.73
CA ARG A 106 1.01 -4.59 14.96
C ARG A 106 -0.08 -3.53 14.92
N SER A 107 -0.46 -3.04 16.09
CA SER A 107 -1.22 -1.81 16.22
C SER A 107 -0.29 -0.60 16.41
N ALA A 108 -0.54 0.46 15.66
CA ALA A 108 -0.06 1.80 15.94
C ALA A 108 -1.09 2.54 16.80
N ALA A 109 -0.63 3.33 17.77
CA ALA A 109 -1.48 3.97 18.78
C ALA A 109 -2.40 2.99 19.53
N ASP A 110 -3.39 3.51 20.26
CA ASP A 110 -4.33 2.72 21.07
C ASP A 110 -5.59 2.38 20.25
N LEU A 111 -5.84 1.09 20.04
CA LEU A 111 -6.96 0.55 19.26
C LEU A 111 -8.35 0.85 19.84
N SER A 112 -8.45 1.32 21.09
CA SER A 112 -9.70 1.84 21.68
C SER A 112 -10.02 3.28 21.26
N SER A 113 -9.10 3.94 20.55
CA SER A 113 -9.21 5.32 20.10
C SER A 113 -8.83 5.42 18.61
N GLU A 114 -7.85 6.25 18.26
CA GLU A 114 -7.32 6.41 16.90
C GLU A 114 -6.22 5.39 16.58
N GLY A 115 -6.36 4.15 17.04
CA GLY A 115 -5.40 3.10 16.75
C GLY A 115 -5.58 2.55 15.35
N MET A 116 -4.47 2.17 14.72
CA MET A 116 -4.47 1.57 13.38
C MET A 116 -3.74 0.25 13.40
N PHE A 117 -4.37 -0.78 12.85
CA PHE A 117 -3.72 -2.05 12.58
C PHE A 117 -2.91 -1.98 11.28
N TYR A 118 -1.69 -2.53 11.29
CA TYR A 118 -0.81 -2.49 10.12
C TYR A 118 0.18 -3.65 10.08
N CYS A 119 0.72 -3.92 8.90
CA CYS A 119 1.90 -4.76 8.75
C CYS A 119 3.17 -3.89 8.81
N VAL A 120 4.15 -4.26 9.63
CA VAL A 120 5.42 -3.52 9.77
C VAL A 120 6.18 -3.42 8.45
N TYR A 121 6.07 -4.43 7.58
CA TYR A 121 6.81 -4.48 6.32
C TYR A 121 6.04 -3.83 5.16
N HIS A 122 4.73 -4.09 5.05
CA HIS A 122 3.88 -3.60 3.95
C HIS A 122 3.11 -2.31 4.28
N GLY A 123 3.14 -1.87 5.53
CA GLY A 123 2.38 -0.71 6.00
C GLY A 123 0.92 -1.00 6.33
N PRO A 124 0.19 0.07 6.64
CA PRO A 124 -1.23 -0.01 6.97
C PRO A 124 -2.10 -0.19 5.75
N LEU A 125 -3.32 -0.63 6.02
CA LEU A 125 -4.38 -0.70 5.04
C LEU A 125 -4.82 0.72 4.61
N GLN A 126 -4.72 1.01 3.31
CA GLN A 126 -4.91 2.34 2.74
C GLN A 126 -6.38 2.79 2.67
N ASP A 127 -7.35 1.87 2.73
CA ASP A 127 -8.78 2.20 2.69
C ASP A 127 -9.42 2.40 4.07
N SER A 128 -8.64 2.42 5.15
CA SER A 128 -9.15 2.71 6.50
C SER A 128 -9.41 4.22 6.72
N GLU A 129 -10.46 4.58 7.47
CA GLU A 129 -10.78 5.97 7.81
C GLU A 129 -9.62 6.69 8.51
N VAL A 130 -8.92 5.95 9.38
CA VAL A 130 -7.74 6.47 10.09
C VAL A 130 -6.60 6.75 9.12
N TYR A 131 -6.42 5.94 8.06
CA TYR A 131 -5.43 6.23 7.02
C TYR A 131 -5.75 7.53 6.29
N GLN A 132 -7.01 7.69 5.86
CA GLN A 132 -7.47 8.90 5.16
C GLN A 132 -7.26 10.16 6.01
N LYS A 133 -7.53 10.09 7.32
CA LYS A 133 -7.29 11.20 8.27
C LYS A 133 -5.82 11.66 8.28
N TYR A 134 -4.88 10.73 8.14
CA TYR A 134 -3.44 11.00 8.21
C TYR A 134 -2.74 10.92 6.85
N GLU A 135 -3.47 10.88 5.73
CA GLU A 135 -2.94 10.68 4.37
C GLU A 135 -1.81 11.64 4.03
N GLN A 136 -1.92 12.90 4.47
CA GLN A 136 -0.89 13.92 4.28
C GLN A 136 0.48 13.50 4.85
N LEU A 137 0.51 12.79 5.99
CA LEU A 137 1.75 12.30 6.60
C LEU A 137 2.38 11.17 5.79
N PHE A 138 1.56 10.28 5.22
CA PHE A 138 2.03 9.21 4.34
C PHE A 138 2.61 9.79 3.05
N THR A 139 1.88 10.69 2.40
CA THR A 139 2.30 11.35 1.15
C THR A 139 3.59 12.15 1.36
N ALA A 140 3.74 12.86 2.49
CA ALA A 140 4.94 13.62 2.82
C ALA A 140 6.21 12.77 2.98
N LYS A 141 6.09 11.45 3.18
CA LYS A 141 7.23 10.53 3.29
C LYS A 141 7.53 9.75 2.02
N ARG A 142 6.65 9.81 1.02
CA ARG A 142 6.90 9.20 -0.29
C ARG A 142 8.02 9.98 -1.00
N PRO A 143 8.97 9.30 -1.67
CA PRO A 143 9.98 9.98 -2.48
C PRO A 143 9.33 10.75 -3.64
N PHE A 144 10.01 11.80 -4.10
CA PHE A 144 9.53 12.66 -5.19
C PHE A 144 9.31 11.91 -6.51
N ILE A 145 10.18 10.93 -6.81
CA ILE A 145 10.08 10.06 -7.98
C ILE A 145 10.35 8.61 -7.53
N THR A 146 9.46 7.70 -7.93
CA THR A 146 9.60 6.26 -7.76
C THR A 146 9.92 5.57 -9.09
N ALA A 147 10.31 4.28 -9.03
CA ALA A 147 10.45 3.44 -10.22
C ALA A 147 9.16 3.35 -11.03
N PHE A 148 8.01 3.33 -10.35
CA PHE A 148 6.68 3.42 -10.98
C PHE A 148 6.54 4.71 -11.78
N ASP A 149 6.76 5.87 -11.14
CA ASP A 149 6.57 7.18 -11.78
C ASP A 149 7.53 7.34 -12.97
N PHE A 150 8.75 6.82 -12.84
CA PHE A 150 9.73 6.83 -13.93
C PHE A 150 9.29 6.00 -15.14
N VAL A 151 8.80 4.77 -14.94
CA VAL A 151 8.30 3.94 -16.03
C VAL A 151 7.04 4.52 -16.66
N GLU A 152 6.16 5.10 -15.85
CA GLU A 152 4.99 5.82 -16.34
C GLU A 152 5.39 6.99 -17.24
N LEU A 153 6.36 7.80 -16.83
CA LEU A 153 6.94 8.86 -17.66
C LEU A 153 7.55 8.32 -18.96
N LEU A 154 8.25 7.20 -18.93
CA LEU A 154 8.80 6.58 -20.14
C LEU A 154 7.69 6.18 -21.13
N ILE A 155 6.59 5.61 -20.65
CA ILE A 155 5.45 5.19 -21.48
C ILE A 155 4.73 6.39 -22.08
N PHE A 156 4.54 7.48 -21.33
CA PHE A 156 3.84 8.67 -21.81
C PHE A 156 4.74 9.64 -22.60
N SER A 157 6.06 9.56 -22.44
CA SER A 157 7.01 10.45 -23.13
C SER A 157 6.85 10.51 -24.65
N PRO A 158 6.60 9.40 -25.40
CA PRO A 158 6.42 9.47 -26.83
C PRO A 158 5.15 10.24 -27.21
N VAL A 159 4.06 10.06 -26.46
CA VAL A 159 2.80 10.80 -26.68
C VAL A 159 3.02 12.30 -26.43
N LEU A 160 3.72 12.64 -25.34
CA LEU A 160 4.03 14.01 -24.97
C LEU A 160 4.94 14.71 -26.00
N LEU A 161 5.77 13.96 -26.74
CA LEU A 161 6.63 14.49 -27.80
C LEU A 161 5.94 14.53 -29.17
N ILE A 162 5.18 13.49 -29.51
CA ILE A 162 4.53 13.37 -30.83
C ILE A 162 3.43 14.41 -31.00
N MET A 163 2.58 14.63 -29.99
CA MET A 163 1.43 15.56 -30.13
C MET A 163 1.85 17.01 -30.42
N PRO A 164 2.83 17.62 -29.71
CA PRO A 164 3.28 18.97 -30.05
C PRO A 164 3.94 19.04 -31.43
N VAL A 165 4.71 18.01 -31.81
CA VAL A 165 5.39 17.97 -33.11
C VAL A 165 4.38 17.86 -34.24
N THR A 166 3.39 16.98 -34.14
CA THR A 166 2.32 16.84 -35.15
C THR A 166 1.49 18.12 -35.23
N TRP A 167 1.17 18.75 -34.10
CA TRP A 167 0.49 20.05 -34.07
C TRP A 167 1.30 21.14 -34.79
N LEU A 168 2.61 21.25 -34.53
CA LEU A 168 3.49 22.21 -35.20
C LEU A 168 3.56 21.97 -36.72
N ILE A 169 3.62 20.71 -37.15
CA ILE A 169 3.61 20.35 -38.58
C ILE A 169 2.28 20.73 -39.22
N MET A 170 1.14 20.36 -38.60
CA MET A 170 -0.19 20.70 -39.11
C MET A 170 -0.40 22.21 -39.21
N ARG A 171 0.02 22.97 -38.20
CA ARG A 171 -0.05 24.44 -38.23
C ARG A 171 0.73 25.02 -39.40
N LYS A 172 1.98 24.58 -39.61
CA LYS A 172 2.80 25.04 -40.75
C LYS A 172 2.19 24.68 -42.11
N LEU A 173 1.54 23.53 -42.23
CA LEU A 173 0.86 23.13 -43.47
C LEU A 173 -0.38 23.99 -43.76
N LEU A 174 -1.14 24.34 -42.72
CA LEU A 174 -2.31 25.23 -42.85
C LEU A 174 -1.90 26.66 -43.20
N GLU A 175 -0.83 27.18 -42.59
CA GLU A 175 -0.29 28.52 -42.90
C GLU A 175 0.28 28.63 -44.33
N LYS A 176 0.69 27.53 -44.96
CA LYS A 176 1.24 27.52 -46.33
C LYS A 176 0.16 27.44 -47.43
N ASN A 177 -1.05 27.01 -47.07
CA ASN A 177 -2.19 26.84 -47.98
C ASN A 177 -3.16 28.04 -47.94
N HIS A 178 -2.82 29.08 -47.19
CA HIS A 178 -3.47 30.40 -47.17
C HIS A 178 -2.52 31.46 -47.72
#